data_AF-A0A5M6CUB8-F1
#
_entry.id   AF-A0A5M6CUB8-F1
#
_cell.length_a   1.000
_cell.length_b   1.000
_cell.length_c   1.000
_cell.angle_alpha   90.00
_cell.angle_beta   90.00
_cell.angle_gamma   90.00
#
_symmetry.space_group_name_H-M   'P 1'
#
loop_
_entity.id
_entity.type
_entity.pdbx_description
1 polymer ?
#
loop_
_entity_poly.entity_id
_entity_poly.type
_entity_poly.pdbx_seq_one_letter_code
_entity_poly.pdbx_strand_id
1 'polypeptide(L)'
;MTTLHAAAQQADVDTLRRLLDEGADVNGKDDNGFTPLQRAATAGSEIEDHQRVVDAIELLIASGANLDDTIPGGRTALYLAIEFSQTVHPVQALLDAGASLEFEGRLDEYLIENANCDETQQLLMKLTGRPAPIVLPDPPSARLRKKDWAKAQVVLDQLFERLNTLGIVAEQKCGTTQEDAWSDCAEIFQERKDRGEQLTGICFYTEQDQKRAVRYAQLNLGIWGADEGGYRETVAVGNQVKEAAESLDLPVHWNGQSEYRPMLLLNRFRE
;
A
#
# COMPACT_ATOMS: atom_id res chain seq x y z
N MET A 1 4.24 39.69 12.41
CA MET A 1 5.51 38.94 12.41
C MET A 1 5.24 37.68 11.62
N THR A 2 5.87 37.52 10.45
CA THR A 2 5.71 36.31 9.63
C THR A 2 6.66 35.24 10.16
N THR A 3 6.17 34.03 10.39
CA THR A 3 7.00 32.90 10.83
C THR A 3 7.64 32.21 9.62
N LEU A 4 8.73 31.46 9.85
CA LEU A 4 9.39 30.69 8.80
C LEU A 4 8.42 29.68 8.16
N HIS A 5 7.53 29.07 8.94
CA HIS A 5 6.47 28.17 8.48
C HIS A 5 5.47 28.84 7.54
N ALA A 6 5.02 30.05 7.86
CA ALA A 6 4.06 30.78 7.02
C ALA A 6 4.70 31.18 5.69
N ALA A 7 5.96 31.64 5.71
CA ALA A 7 6.71 31.92 4.50
C ALA A 7 6.92 30.67 3.63
N ALA A 8 7.19 29.53 4.26
CA ALA A 8 7.30 28.24 3.58
C ALA A 8 5.99 27.80 2.92
N GLN A 9 4.87 27.86 3.66
CA GLN A 9 3.55 27.49 3.14
C GLN A 9 3.11 28.38 1.96
N GLN A 10 3.54 29.63 1.92
CA GLN A 10 3.25 30.57 0.84
C GLN A 10 4.30 30.55 -0.28
N ALA A 11 5.31 29.68 -0.19
CA ALA A 11 6.49 29.68 -1.06
C ALA A 11 7.05 31.10 -1.29
N ASP A 12 7.11 31.90 -0.22
CA ASP A 12 7.69 33.24 -0.22
C ASP A 12 9.20 33.12 0.02
N VAL A 13 9.92 32.85 -1.08
CA VAL A 13 11.37 32.60 -1.10
C VAL A 13 12.17 33.77 -0.54
N ASP A 14 11.74 35.00 -0.78
CA ASP A 14 12.43 36.20 -0.28
C ASP A 14 12.29 36.33 1.24
N THR A 15 11.07 36.11 1.76
CA THR A 15 10.85 36.10 3.21
C THR A 15 11.55 34.91 3.88
N LEU A 16 11.52 33.72 3.26
CA LEU A 16 12.26 32.55 3.75
C LEU A 16 13.75 32.87 3.89
N ARG A 17 14.39 33.37 2.83
CA ARG A 17 15.81 33.70 2.82
C ARG A 17 16.16 34.69 3.92
N ARG A 18 15.40 35.78 4.02
CA ARG A 18 15.61 36.79 5.07
C ARG A 18 15.50 36.19 6.49
N LEU A 19 14.48 35.36 6.75
CA LEU A 19 14.28 34.75 8.06
C LEU A 19 15.39 33.76 8.41
N LEU A 20 15.86 32.98 7.44
CA LEU A 20 16.99 32.06 7.61
C LEU A 20 18.30 32.82 7.87
N ASP A 21 18.55 33.92 7.14
CA ASP A 21 19.70 34.82 7.37
C ASP A 21 19.64 35.49 8.76
N GLU A 22 18.44 35.73 9.29
CA GLU A 22 18.21 36.22 10.66
C GLU A 22 18.39 35.13 11.74
N GLY A 23 18.68 33.88 11.34
CA GLY A 23 18.95 32.76 12.25
C GLY A 23 17.70 31.99 12.69
N ALA A 24 16.61 32.04 11.92
CA ALA A 24 15.44 31.20 12.19
C ALA A 24 15.81 29.71 12.13
N ASP A 25 15.24 28.92 13.06
CA ASP A 25 15.45 27.47 13.08
C ASP A 25 14.74 26.80 11.90
N VAL A 26 15.54 26.32 10.93
CA VAL A 26 15.08 25.63 9.72
C VAL A 26 14.31 24.33 10.01
N ASN A 27 14.51 23.73 11.19
CA ASN A 27 13.87 22.49 11.62
C ASN A 27 12.84 22.70 12.75
N GLY A 28 12.59 23.95 13.15
CA GLY A 28 11.63 24.26 14.21
C GLY A 28 10.24 23.76 13.85
N LYS A 29 9.52 23.16 14.79
CA LYS A 29 8.15 22.66 14.54
C LYS A 29 7.11 23.72 14.92
N ASP A 30 6.08 23.89 14.09
CA ASP A 30 4.93 24.75 14.43
C ASP A 30 3.97 24.07 15.42
N ASP A 31 2.88 24.75 15.76
CA ASP A 31 1.87 24.26 16.71
C ASP A 31 1.19 22.95 16.28
N ASN A 32 1.29 22.58 14.99
CA ASN A 32 0.77 21.32 14.45
C ASN A 32 1.88 20.25 14.29
N GLY A 33 3.11 20.56 14.70
CA GLY A 33 4.26 19.67 14.57
C GLY A 33 4.96 19.71 13.22
N PHE A 34 4.59 20.61 12.31
CA PHE A 34 5.18 20.69 10.98
C PHE A 34 6.50 21.46 10.98
N THR A 35 7.50 20.96 10.26
CA THR A 35 8.70 21.73 9.90
C THR A 35 8.40 22.71 8.76
N PRO A 36 9.23 23.74 8.56
CA PRO A 36 9.14 24.61 7.39
C PRO A 36 9.17 23.82 6.07
N LEU A 37 10.03 22.80 5.95
CA LEU A 37 10.12 21.97 4.75
C LEU A 37 8.80 21.24 4.46
N GLN A 38 8.16 20.68 5.49
CA GLN A 38 6.85 20.03 5.35
C GLN A 38 5.75 21.03 4.96
N ARG A 39 5.80 22.28 5.46
CA ARG A 39 4.87 23.33 5.02
C ARG A 39 5.07 23.72 3.56
N ALA A 40 6.31 23.87 3.11
CA ALA A 40 6.63 24.09 1.70
C ALA A 40 6.12 22.94 0.81
N ALA A 41 6.25 21.69 1.26
CA ALA A 41 5.76 20.52 0.54
C ALA A 41 4.22 20.50 0.37
N THR A 42 3.45 21.08 1.30
CA THR A 42 1.98 21.21 1.16
C THR A 42 1.53 22.37 0.24
N ALA A 43 2.43 23.33 -0.03
CA ALA A 43 2.12 24.55 -0.76
C ALA A 43 1.75 24.31 -2.22
N GLY A 44 2.19 23.19 -2.80
CA GLY A 44 1.93 22.82 -4.19
C GLY A 44 0.46 22.64 -4.56
N SER A 45 -0.44 22.54 -3.56
CA SER A 45 -1.89 22.46 -3.76
C SER A 45 -2.57 23.82 -3.94
N GLU A 46 -1.99 24.89 -3.39
CA GLU A 46 -2.60 26.23 -3.33
C GLU A 46 -1.90 27.25 -4.25
N ILE A 47 -0.70 26.94 -4.73
CA ILE A 47 0.15 27.87 -5.48
C ILE A 47 0.25 27.46 -6.96
N GLU A 48 -0.19 28.35 -7.86
CA GLU A 48 -0.09 28.17 -9.32
C GLU A 48 1.37 28.22 -9.82
N ASP A 49 2.20 29.06 -9.20
CA ASP A 49 3.62 29.15 -9.51
C ASP A 49 4.41 28.03 -8.81
N HIS A 50 4.38 26.85 -9.43
CA HIS A 50 5.05 25.67 -8.89
C HIS A 50 6.58 25.82 -8.80
N GLN A 51 7.20 26.70 -9.58
CA GLN A 51 8.64 26.93 -9.50
C GLN A 51 9.00 27.55 -8.14
N ARG A 52 8.17 28.47 -7.62
CA ARG A 52 8.39 29.03 -6.29
C ARG A 52 8.34 27.98 -5.18
N VAL A 53 7.48 26.97 -5.32
CA VAL A 53 7.41 25.84 -4.38
C VAL A 53 8.73 25.06 -4.41
N VAL A 54 9.25 24.78 -5.60
CA VAL A 54 10.56 24.13 -5.78
C VAL A 54 11.68 24.97 -5.17
N ASP A 55 11.75 26.26 -5.49
CA ASP A 55 12.77 27.18 -4.97
C ASP A 55 12.73 27.27 -3.44
N ALA A 56 11.53 27.27 -2.84
CA ALA A 56 11.35 27.26 -1.39
C ALA A 56 11.85 25.95 -0.76
N ILE A 57 11.52 24.80 -1.36
CA ILE A 57 12.01 23.48 -0.94
C ILE A 57 13.54 23.42 -1.03
N GLU A 58 14.11 23.78 -2.18
CA GLU A 58 15.56 23.77 -2.41
C GLU A 58 16.30 24.70 -1.44
N LEU A 59 15.75 25.89 -1.16
CA LEU A 59 16.32 26.82 -0.18
C LEU A 59 16.35 26.23 1.23
N LEU A 60 15.24 25.60 1.66
CA LEU A 60 15.15 24.97 2.98
C LEU A 60 16.12 23.79 3.09
N ILE A 61 16.22 22.95 2.05
CA ILE A 61 17.18 21.84 1.97
C ILE A 61 18.61 22.37 2.06
N ALA A 62 18.95 23.37 1.24
CA ALA A 62 20.28 24.01 1.23
C ALA A 62 20.63 24.66 2.58
N SER A 63 19.62 25.02 3.38
CA SER A 63 19.77 25.59 4.71
C SER A 63 19.83 24.53 5.83
N GLY A 64 19.83 23.24 5.48
CA GLY A 64 19.96 22.14 6.44
C GLY A 64 18.64 21.60 7.00
N ALA A 65 17.54 21.72 6.26
CA ALA A 65 16.29 21.07 6.64
C ALA A 65 16.42 19.54 6.65
N ASN A 66 15.88 18.91 7.69
CA ASN A 66 15.78 17.44 7.79
C ASN A 66 14.71 16.92 6.83
N LEU A 67 15.08 16.00 5.94
CA LEU A 67 14.17 15.44 4.93
C LEU A 67 13.15 14.44 5.53
N ASP A 68 13.61 13.66 6.51
CA ASP A 68 12.88 12.52 7.07
C ASP A 68 12.21 12.83 8.43
N ASP A 69 12.10 14.11 8.78
CA ASP A 69 11.28 14.53 9.92
C ASP A 69 9.82 14.16 9.69
N THR A 70 9.14 13.69 10.73
CA THR A 70 7.75 13.21 10.64
C THR A 70 6.77 14.03 11.48
N ILE A 71 5.54 14.14 10.98
CA ILE A 71 4.35 14.61 11.72
C ILE A 71 3.52 13.42 12.24
N PRO A 72 2.47 13.61 13.06
CA PRO A 72 1.56 12.52 13.43
C PRO A 72 1.03 11.77 12.20
N GLY A 73 1.01 10.44 12.28
CA GLY A 73 0.74 9.59 11.13
C GLY A 73 1.95 9.33 10.22
N GLY A 74 3.15 9.79 10.62
CA GLY A 74 4.40 9.34 10.01
C GLY A 74 4.83 10.06 8.73
N ARG A 75 4.07 11.05 8.29
CA ARG A 75 4.28 11.71 7.00
C ARG A 75 5.55 12.57 7.01
N THR A 76 6.38 12.40 5.98
CA THR A 76 7.58 13.21 5.70
C THR A 76 7.27 14.36 4.75
N ALA A 77 8.25 15.22 4.47
CA ALA A 77 8.11 16.23 3.42
C ALA A 77 7.85 15.60 2.03
N LEU A 78 8.53 14.50 1.70
CA LEU A 78 8.31 13.77 0.44
C LEU A 78 6.87 13.24 0.34
N TYR A 79 6.36 12.65 1.42
CA TYR A 79 4.97 12.20 1.48
C TYR A 79 4.01 13.34 1.14
N LEU A 80 4.16 14.48 1.82
CA LEU A 80 3.27 15.63 1.63
C LEU A 80 3.40 16.21 0.21
N ALA A 81 4.60 16.25 -0.35
CA ALA A 81 4.80 16.71 -1.72
C ALA A 81 4.09 15.81 -2.73
N ILE A 82 4.11 14.49 -2.54
CA ILE A 82 3.41 13.52 -3.40
C ILE A 82 1.89 13.74 -3.36
N GLU A 83 1.33 13.97 -2.17
CA GLU A 83 -0.11 14.14 -1.96
C GLU A 83 -0.65 15.50 -2.41
N PHE A 84 0.13 16.57 -2.26
CA PHE A 84 -0.38 17.93 -2.45
C PHE A 84 0.14 18.62 -3.72
N SER A 85 1.26 18.19 -4.29
CA SER A 85 1.83 18.87 -5.46
C SER A 85 1.11 18.52 -6.74
N GLN A 86 0.69 19.52 -7.50
CA GLN A 86 0.09 19.32 -8.84
C GLN A 86 1.14 19.01 -9.93
N THR A 87 2.44 19.08 -9.60
CA THR A 87 3.54 18.78 -10.52
C THR A 87 4.55 17.85 -9.85
N VAL A 88 5.35 17.15 -10.67
CA VAL A 88 6.38 16.21 -10.19
C VAL A 88 7.62 16.90 -9.62
N HIS A 89 7.83 18.20 -9.87
CA HIS A 89 9.08 18.88 -9.56
C HIS A 89 9.40 18.98 -8.05
N PRO A 90 8.45 19.31 -7.15
CA PRO A 90 8.69 19.26 -5.70
C PRO A 90 9.08 17.86 -5.21
N VAL A 91 8.44 16.83 -5.76
CA VAL A 91 8.74 15.42 -5.45
C VAL A 91 10.15 15.07 -5.93
N GLN A 92 10.50 15.43 -7.17
CA GLN A 92 11.82 15.19 -7.73
C GLN A 92 12.92 15.91 -6.94
N ALA A 93 12.71 17.16 -6.52
CA ALA A 93 13.68 17.91 -5.72
C ALA A 93 13.99 17.23 -4.38
N LEU A 94 12.96 16.70 -3.70
CA LEU A 94 13.12 15.96 -2.45
C LEU A 94 13.83 14.61 -2.67
N LEU A 95 13.49 13.89 -3.74
CA LEU A 95 14.16 12.64 -4.11
C LEU A 95 15.63 12.85 -4.49
N ASP A 96 15.92 13.90 -5.26
CA ASP A 96 17.29 14.27 -5.67
C ASP A 96 18.15 14.67 -4.47
N ALA A 97 17.53 15.23 -3.43
CA ALA A 97 18.18 15.51 -2.14
C ALA A 97 18.37 14.27 -1.26
N GLY A 98 17.83 13.11 -1.65
CA GLY A 98 17.97 11.84 -0.96
C GLY A 98 16.88 11.53 0.08
N ALA A 99 15.71 12.16 -0.02
CA ALA A 99 14.57 11.83 0.85
C ALA A 99 14.14 10.37 0.67
N SER A 100 13.85 9.68 1.77
CA SER A 100 13.45 8.27 1.74
C SER A 100 12.01 8.10 1.26
N LEU A 101 11.78 7.13 0.36
CA LEU A 101 10.44 6.62 0.01
C LEU A 101 9.90 5.61 1.04
N GLU A 102 10.73 5.18 1.99
CA GLU A 102 10.34 4.23 3.03
C GLU A 102 9.86 4.96 4.29
N PHE A 103 8.74 4.51 4.82
CA PHE A 103 8.19 4.90 6.11
C PHE A 103 8.15 3.68 7.04
N GLU A 104 8.71 3.79 8.25
CA GLU A 104 8.83 2.66 9.20
C GLU A 104 9.42 1.37 8.58
N GLY A 105 10.36 1.53 7.64
CA GLY A 105 10.96 0.40 6.91
C GLY A 105 10.03 -0.27 5.89
N ARG A 106 8.94 0.39 5.50
CA ARG A 106 7.99 -0.07 4.49
C ARG A 106 7.85 0.97 3.37
N LEU A 107 7.97 0.53 2.12
CA LEU A 107 7.59 1.33 0.95
C LEU A 107 6.08 1.56 1.00
N ASP A 108 5.67 2.77 1.33
CA ASP A 108 4.25 3.09 1.48
C ASP A 108 3.56 3.09 0.11
N GLU A 109 2.77 2.05 -0.14
CA GLU A 109 2.04 1.85 -1.40
C GLU A 109 0.97 2.94 -1.60
N TYR A 110 0.55 3.58 -0.51
CA TYR A 110 -0.33 4.74 -0.48
C TYR A 110 0.24 5.93 -1.27
N LEU A 111 1.56 6.04 -1.42
CA LEU A 111 2.20 7.13 -2.16
C LEU A 111 1.87 7.09 -3.66
N ILE A 112 1.74 5.90 -4.26
CA ILE A 112 1.41 5.77 -5.69
C ILE A 112 -0.09 6.05 -5.91
N GLU A 113 -0.95 5.63 -5.00
CA GLU A 113 -2.40 5.86 -5.09
C GLU A 113 -2.79 7.32 -4.88
N ASN A 114 -2.09 8.03 -3.98
CA ASN A 114 -2.44 9.41 -3.59
C ASN A 114 -1.55 10.46 -4.25
N ALA A 115 -0.73 10.06 -5.23
CA ALA A 115 -0.01 11.01 -6.07
C ALA A 115 -1.02 11.93 -6.78
N ASN A 116 -0.90 13.24 -6.56
CA ASN A 116 -1.86 14.22 -7.07
C ASN A 116 -1.70 14.54 -8.56
N CYS A 117 -0.65 14.03 -9.22
CA CYS A 117 -0.50 14.09 -10.68
C CYS A 117 0.09 12.82 -11.29
N ASP A 118 -0.23 12.59 -12.56
CA ASP A 118 0.14 11.40 -13.33
C ASP A 118 1.67 11.25 -13.45
N GLU A 119 2.41 12.35 -13.60
CA GLU A 119 3.87 12.32 -13.70
C GLU A 119 4.53 11.83 -12.41
N THR A 120 4.02 12.28 -11.25
CA THR A 120 4.46 11.78 -9.94
C THR A 120 4.14 10.30 -9.82
N GLN A 121 2.94 9.89 -10.22
CA GLN A 121 2.54 8.49 -10.19
C GLN A 121 3.49 7.61 -11.03
N GLN A 122 3.80 8.03 -12.25
CA GLN A 122 4.70 7.32 -13.16
C GLN A 122 6.14 7.27 -12.61
N LEU A 123 6.61 8.36 -12.00
CA LEU A 123 7.92 8.39 -11.35
C LEU A 123 8.00 7.37 -10.22
N LEU A 124 7.01 7.36 -9.33
CA LEU A 124 6.96 6.44 -8.19
C LEU A 124 6.84 4.98 -8.64
N MET A 125 6.02 4.68 -9.66
CA MET A 125 5.95 3.35 -10.26
C MET A 125 7.31 2.89 -10.79
N LYS A 126 8.03 3.79 -11.50
CA LYS A 126 9.35 3.48 -12.05
C LYS A 126 10.39 3.24 -10.95
N LEU A 127 10.38 4.04 -9.89
CA LEU A 127 11.35 3.93 -8.79
C LEU A 127 11.10 2.69 -7.92
N THR A 128 9.84 2.36 -7.66
CA THR A 128 9.46 1.22 -6.81
C THR A 128 9.37 -0.10 -7.59
N GLY A 129 9.25 -0.04 -8.92
CA GLY A 129 8.95 -1.19 -9.76
C GLY A 129 7.52 -1.72 -9.60
N ARG A 130 6.63 -0.96 -8.96
CA ARG A 130 5.22 -1.32 -8.76
C ARG A 130 4.36 -0.80 -9.92
N PRO A 131 3.37 -1.57 -10.39
CA PRO A 131 2.43 -1.13 -11.41
C PRO A 131 1.41 -0.12 -10.85
N ALA A 132 0.67 0.54 -11.74
CA ALA A 132 -0.44 1.39 -11.35
C ALA A 132 -1.50 0.59 -10.57
N PRO A 133 -2.16 1.19 -9.57
CA PRO A 133 -3.32 0.61 -8.92
C PRO A 133 -4.40 0.26 -9.94
N ILE A 134 -4.71 -1.03 -10.10
CA ILE A 134 -5.76 -1.50 -11.00
C ILE A 134 -7.04 -1.63 -10.17
N VAL A 135 -7.93 -0.64 -10.25
CA VAL A 135 -9.25 -0.72 -9.61
C VAL A 135 -10.17 -1.55 -10.50
N LEU A 136 -10.60 -2.70 -10.00
CA LEU A 136 -11.58 -3.54 -10.68
C LEU A 136 -13.00 -3.16 -10.21
N PRO A 137 -14.02 -3.20 -11.10
CA PRO A 137 -15.39 -2.91 -10.71
C PRO A 137 -15.95 -3.98 -9.77
N ASP A 138 -16.71 -3.56 -8.75
CA ASP A 138 -17.29 -4.48 -7.78
C ASP A 138 -18.10 -5.60 -8.48
N PRO A 139 -17.77 -6.88 -8.24
CA PRO A 139 -18.53 -7.97 -8.82
C PRO A 139 -19.94 -8.01 -8.21
N PRO A 140 -20.95 -8.50 -8.95
CA PRO A 140 -22.30 -8.63 -8.43
C PRO A 140 -22.31 -9.54 -7.20
N SER A 141 -22.98 -9.11 -6.14
CA SER A 141 -23.10 -9.89 -4.90
C SER A 141 -24.46 -10.56 -4.77
N ALA A 142 -24.49 -11.74 -4.16
CA ALA A 142 -25.73 -12.39 -3.83
C ALA A 142 -25.59 -13.45 -2.72
N ARG A 143 -26.69 -13.75 -2.04
CA ARG A 143 -26.68 -14.77 -0.99
C ARG A 143 -26.66 -16.18 -1.57
N LEU A 144 -25.78 -17.02 -1.03
CA LEU A 144 -25.74 -18.47 -1.28
C LEU A 144 -26.73 -19.20 -0.38
N ARG A 145 -27.46 -20.18 -0.94
CA ARG A 145 -28.23 -21.14 -0.15
C ARG A 145 -27.28 -22.18 0.44
N LYS A 146 -27.72 -22.92 1.46
CA LYS A 146 -26.94 -24.00 2.07
C LYS A 146 -26.47 -25.04 1.04
N LYS A 147 -27.33 -25.39 0.07
CA LYS A 147 -26.99 -26.33 -1.02
C LYS A 147 -25.92 -25.76 -1.97
N ASP A 148 -25.95 -24.47 -2.24
CA ASP A 148 -25.01 -23.80 -3.16
C ASP A 148 -23.65 -23.67 -2.48
N TRP A 149 -23.63 -23.33 -1.18
CA TRP A 149 -22.41 -23.35 -0.36
C TRP A 149 -21.78 -24.74 -0.31
N ALA A 150 -22.57 -25.81 -0.15
CA ALA A 150 -22.04 -27.16 -0.13
C ALA A 150 -21.34 -27.53 -1.46
N LYS A 151 -21.87 -27.07 -2.60
CA LYS A 151 -21.21 -27.23 -3.90
C LYS A 151 -19.93 -26.41 -4.01
N ALA A 152 -19.96 -25.16 -3.56
CA ALA A 152 -18.79 -24.29 -3.52
C ALA A 152 -17.69 -24.91 -2.65
N GLN A 153 -18.04 -25.45 -1.48
CA GLN A 153 -17.10 -26.07 -0.54
C GLN A 153 -16.31 -27.21 -1.17
N VAL A 154 -16.94 -28.07 -1.99
CA VAL A 154 -16.23 -29.16 -2.69
C VAL A 154 -15.14 -28.62 -3.61
N VAL A 155 -15.39 -27.51 -4.30
CA VAL A 155 -14.39 -26.88 -5.18
C VAL A 155 -13.33 -26.14 -4.37
N LEU A 156 -13.70 -25.53 -3.24
CA LEU A 156 -12.75 -24.93 -2.31
C LEU A 156 -11.80 -25.98 -1.73
N ASP A 157 -12.30 -27.15 -1.34
CA ASP A 157 -11.47 -28.24 -0.84
C ASP A 157 -10.42 -28.67 -1.87
N GLN A 158 -10.82 -28.80 -3.15
CA GLN A 158 -9.90 -29.09 -4.26
C GLN A 158 -8.88 -27.98 -4.49
N LEU A 159 -9.30 -26.71 -4.41
CA LEU A 159 -8.41 -25.56 -4.55
C LEU A 159 -7.36 -25.57 -3.45
N PHE A 160 -7.76 -25.69 -2.19
CA PHE A 160 -6.85 -25.63 -1.05
C PHE A 160 -5.89 -26.83 -0.98
N GLU A 161 -6.35 -28.03 -1.36
CA GLU A 161 -5.46 -29.18 -1.54
C GLU A 161 -4.41 -28.89 -2.62
N ARG A 162 -4.82 -28.35 -3.77
CA ARG A 162 -3.91 -27.99 -4.86
C ARG A 162 -2.90 -26.92 -4.45
N LEU A 163 -3.32 -25.88 -3.74
CA LEU A 163 -2.41 -24.84 -3.26
C LEU A 163 -1.35 -25.43 -2.31
N ASN A 164 -1.74 -26.36 -1.43
CA ASN A 164 -0.79 -27.10 -0.60
C ASN A 164 0.23 -27.90 -1.42
N THR A 165 -0.17 -28.53 -2.53
CA THR A 165 0.77 -29.22 -3.43
C THR A 165 1.73 -28.29 -4.16
N LEU A 166 1.38 -27.01 -4.33
CA LEU A 166 2.22 -25.98 -4.95
C LEU A 166 3.22 -25.34 -3.97
N GLY A 167 3.25 -25.80 -2.71
CA GLY A 167 4.11 -25.23 -1.67
C GLY A 167 3.50 -24.02 -0.96
N ILE A 168 2.21 -23.74 -1.15
CA ILE A 168 1.50 -22.70 -0.38
C ILE A 168 0.87 -23.36 0.85
N VAL A 169 1.13 -22.85 2.06
CA VAL A 169 0.38 -23.25 3.25
C VAL A 169 -1.05 -22.73 3.10
N ALA A 170 -1.97 -23.62 2.73
CA ALA A 170 -3.33 -23.23 2.39
C ALA A 170 -4.34 -23.76 3.40
N GLU A 171 -4.93 -22.86 4.19
CA GLU A 171 -5.84 -23.22 5.29
C GLU A 171 -7.25 -22.63 5.11
N GLN A 172 -8.24 -23.47 5.35
CA GLN A 172 -9.64 -23.11 5.21
C GLN A 172 -10.26 -22.83 6.58
N LYS A 173 -11.00 -21.72 6.68
CA LYS A 173 -11.74 -21.37 7.90
C LYS A 173 -10.84 -21.37 9.16
N CYS A 174 -9.58 -20.95 9.02
CA CYS A 174 -8.63 -20.83 10.12
C CYS A 174 -8.79 -19.48 10.82
N GLY A 175 -8.60 -19.45 12.13
CA GLY A 175 -8.85 -18.26 12.95
C GLY A 175 -10.27 -17.69 12.84
N THR A 176 -10.55 -16.66 13.66
CA THR A 176 -11.78 -15.87 13.54
C THR A 176 -11.54 -14.59 12.74
N THR A 177 -10.40 -13.95 12.95
CA THR A 177 -9.99 -12.71 12.28
C THR A 177 -8.80 -12.96 11.34
N GLN A 178 -8.44 -11.96 10.53
CA GLN A 178 -7.26 -12.05 9.65
C GLN A 178 -5.97 -12.19 10.44
N GLU A 179 -5.85 -11.50 11.58
CA GLU A 179 -4.65 -11.52 12.43
C GLU A 179 -4.44 -12.91 13.04
N ASP A 180 -5.49 -13.48 13.66
CA ASP A 180 -5.40 -14.83 14.25
C ASP A 180 -5.08 -15.87 13.17
N ALA A 181 -5.75 -15.78 12.03
CA ALA A 181 -5.58 -16.73 10.93
C ALA A 181 -4.19 -16.65 10.30
N TRP A 182 -3.63 -15.44 10.17
CA TRP A 182 -2.26 -15.25 9.74
C TRP A 182 -1.28 -15.88 10.74
N SER A 183 -1.49 -15.67 12.05
CA SER A 183 -0.66 -16.26 13.09
C SER A 183 -0.67 -17.79 13.03
N ASP A 184 -1.86 -18.40 12.92
CA ASP A 184 -2.03 -19.86 12.82
C ASP A 184 -1.29 -20.40 11.57
N CYS A 185 -1.45 -19.74 10.42
CA CYS A 185 -0.80 -20.18 9.19
C CYS A 185 0.72 -19.97 9.21
N ALA A 186 1.20 -18.89 9.84
CA ALA A 186 2.62 -18.58 9.96
C ALA A 186 3.34 -19.63 10.82
N GLU A 187 2.69 -20.12 11.88
CA GLU A 187 3.21 -21.23 12.69
C GLU A 187 3.35 -22.51 11.84
N ILE A 188 2.29 -22.89 11.11
CA ILE A 188 2.33 -24.05 10.19
C ILE A 188 3.42 -23.88 9.12
N PHE A 189 3.56 -22.67 8.58
CA PHE A 189 4.60 -22.35 7.61
C PHE A 189 5.99 -22.57 8.18
N GLN A 190 6.26 -22.05 9.38
CA GLN A 190 7.56 -22.22 10.02
C GLN A 190 7.84 -23.70 10.33
N GLU A 191 6.86 -24.45 10.85
CA GLU A 191 7.01 -25.89 11.11
C GLU A 191 7.34 -26.69 9.84
N ARG A 192 6.64 -26.41 8.74
CA ARG A 192 6.86 -27.06 7.44
C ARG A 192 8.23 -26.68 6.85
N LYS A 193 8.63 -25.41 6.99
CA LYS A 193 9.95 -24.91 6.57
C LYS A 193 11.07 -25.60 7.36
N ASP A 194 10.91 -25.80 8.67
CA ASP A 194 11.88 -26.49 9.52
C ASP A 194 12.03 -27.98 9.17
N ARG A 195 10.99 -28.59 8.59
CA ARG A 195 11.05 -29.95 8.00
C ARG A 195 11.75 -30.00 6.64
N GLY A 196 12.19 -28.86 6.09
CA GLY A 196 12.85 -28.77 4.79
C GLY A 196 11.90 -28.74 3.60
N GLU A 197 10.61 -28.48 3.82
CA GLU A 197 9.65 -28.29 2.72
C GLU A 197 9.95 -26.97 1.98
N GLN A 198 9.88 -27.00 0.65
CA GLN A 198 10.00 -25.80 -0.18
C GLN A 198 8.65 -25.09 -0.24
N LEU A 199 8.50 -24.04 0.56
CA LEU A 199 7.27 -23.26 0.63
C LEU A 199 7.40 -21.95 -0.14
N THR A 200 6.32 -21.55 -0.81
CA THR A 200 6.25 -20.32 -1.61
C THR A 200 5.43 -19.23 -0.93
N GLY A 201 4.56 -19.59 0.03
CA GLY A 201 3.78 -18.63 0.80
C GLY A 201 2.62 -19.24 1.57
N ILE A 202 1.65 -18.40 1.91
CA ILE A 202 0.45 -18.73 2.69
C ILE A 202 -0.80 -18.25 1.92
N CYS A 203 -1.88 -19.01 1.99
CA CYS A 203 -3.20 -18.60 1.50
C CYS A 203 -4.30 -19.07 2.47
N PHE A 204 -5.21 -18.20 2.89
CA PHE A 204 -6.26 -18.61 3.82
C PHE A 204 -7.57 -17.83 3.71
N TYR A 205 -8.62 -18.34 4.35
CA TYR A 205 -9.81 -17.54 4.68
C TYR A 205 -10.31 -17.87 6.08
N THR A 206 -10.96 -16.90 6.71
CA THR A 206 -11.38 -16.98 8.13
C THR A 206 -12.83 -17.41 8.31
N GLU A 207 -13.24 -17.68 9.55
CA GLU A 207 -14.67 -17.83 9.86
C GLU A 207 -15.52 -16.62 9.41
N GLN A 208 -14.98 -15.41 9.54
CA GLN A 208 -15.67 -14.19 9.13
C GLN A 208 -15.76 -14.07 7.60
N ASP A 209 -14.69 -14.41 6.88
CA ASP A 209 -14.68 -14.41 5.42
C ASP A 209 -15.71 -15.40 4.88
N GLN A 210 -15.80 -16.59 5.47
CA GLN A 210 -16.83 -17.57 5.10
C GLN A 210 -18.25 -17.05 5.33
N LYS A 211 -18.52 -16.41 6.48
CA LYS A 211 -19.83 -15.80 6.76
C LYS A 211 -20.19 -14.74 5.71
N ARG A 212 -19.21 -13.92 5.29
CA ARG A 212 -19.37 -12.94 4.21
C ARG A 212 -19.58 -13.63 2.86
N ALA A 213 -18.84 -14.69 2.56
CA ALA A 213 -18.97 -15.46 1.33
C ALA A 213 -20.34 -16.09 1.17
N VAL A 214 -20.94 -16.62 2.23
CA VAL A 214 -22.33 -17.09 2.20
C VAL A 214 -23.31 -15.95 1.94
N ARG A 215 -23.03 -14.74 2.45
CA ARG A 215 -23.91 -13.57 2.30
C ARG A 215 -23.81 -12.92 0.91
N TYR A 216 -22.63 -12.91 0.32
CA TYR A 216 -22.32 -12.13 -0.88
C TYR A 216 -21.87 -12.96 -2.08
N ALA A 217 -21.71 -14.28 -1.93
CA ALA A 217 -21.17 -15.19 -2.94
C ALA A 217 -19.77 -14.76 -3.42
N GLN A 218 -18.99 -14.19 -2.51
CA GLN A 218 -17.67 -13.61 -2.73
C GLN A 218 -16.77 -14.00 -1.55
N LEU A 219 -15.73 -14.79 -1.80
CA LEU A 219 -14.80 -15.23 -0.76
C LEU A 219 -13.44 -14.57 -0.97
N ASN A 220 -13.06 -13.69 -0.05
CA ASN A 220 -11.73 -13.09 -0.04
C ASN A 220 -10.72 -14.05 0.58
N LEU A 221 -9.54 -14.15 -0.05
CA LEU A 221 -8.43 -14.98 0.40
C LEU A 221 -7.31 -14.07 0.92
N GLY A 222 -6.83 -14.32 2.14
CA GLY A 222 -5.59 -13.73 2.62
C GLY A 222 -4.44 -14.42 1.91
N ILE A 223 -3.45 -13.66 1.43
CA ILE A 223 -2.26 -14.19 0.77
C ILE A 223 -1.01 -13.56 1.38
N TRP A 224 0.08 -14.31 1.41
CA TRP A 224 1.37 -13.85 1.93
C TRP A 224 2.51 -14.59 1.25
N GLY A 225 3.51 -13.86 0.74
CA GLY A 225 4.73 -14.44 0.15
C GLY A 225 5.68 -15.03 1.19
N ALA A 226 6.50 -16.00 0.79
CA ALA A 226 7.66 -16.41 1.58
C ALA A 226 8.63 -15.22 1.82
N ASP A 227 9.46 -15.30 2.87
CA ASP A 227 10.48 -14.31 3.23
C ASP A 227 9.92 -12.92 3.62
N GLU A 228 9.23 -12.86 4.76
CA GLU A 228 8.68 -11.63 5.37
C GLU A 228 7.54 -10.95 4.60
N GLY A 229 7.00 -11.58 3.55
CA GLY A 229 5.84 -11.07 2.83
C GLY A 229 6.15 -9.96 1.83
N GLY A 230 7.35 -9.98 1.25
CA GLY A 230 7.74 -9.06 0.19
C GLY A 230 6.68 -8.97 -0.92
N TYR A 231 6.57 -7.78 -1.52
CA TYR A 231 5.59 -7.50 -2.58
C TYR A 231 5.64 -8.55 -3.70
N ARG A 232 6.84 -8.90 -4.18
CA ARG A 232 7.04 -9.80 -5.32
C ARG A 232 6.59 -11.22 -4.99
N GLU A 233 6.94 -11.70 -3.80
CA GLU A 233 6.63 -13.03 -3.30
C GLU A 233 5.12 -13.15 -3.07
N THR A 234 4.49 -12.12 -2.49
CA THR A 234 3.04 -12.09 -2.26
C THR A 234 2.27 -12.04 -3.58
N VAL A 235 2.70 -11.25 -4.56
CA VAL A 235 2.12 -11.24 -5.91
C VAL A 235 2.30 -12.59 -6.60
N ALA A 236 3.44 -13.26 -6.43
CA ALA A 236 3.65 -14.61 -6.96
C ALA A 236 2.64 -15.62 -6.38
N VAL A 237 2.40 -15.57 -5.06
CA VAL A 237 1.36 -16.40 -4.41
C VAL A 237 -0.03 -16.07 -4.96
N GLY A 238 -0.37 -14.79 -5.11
CA GLY A 238 -1.66 -14.38 -5.68
C GLY A 238 -1.85 -14.89 -7.12
N ASN A 239 -0.80 -14.88 -7.95
CA ASN A 239 -0.84 -15.46 -9.30
C ASN A 239 -1.08 -16.98 -9.25
N GLN A 240 -0.38 -17.70 -8.36
CA GLN A 240 -0.59 -19.15 -8.17
C GLN A 240 -2.02 -19.46 -7.72
N VAL A 241 -2.59 -18.65 -6.81
CA VAL A 241 -3.99 -18.76 -6.37
C VAL A 241 -4.96 -18.56 -7.53
N LYS A 242 -4.74 -17.51 -8.34
CA LYS A 242 -5.57 -17.20 -9.50
C LYS A 242 -5.55 -18.35 -10.51
N GLU A 243 -4.36 -18.81 -10.92
CA GLU A 243 -4.20 -19.90 -11.88
C GLU A 243 -4.82 -21.22 -11.37
N ALA A 244 -4.64 -21.54 -10.09
CA ALA A 244 -5.22 -22.74 -9.48
C ALA A 244 -6.75 -22.68 -9.46
N ALA A 245 -7.35 -21.55 -9.10
CA ALA A 245 -8.79 -21.36 -9.10
C ALA A 245 -9.39 -21.39 -10.51
N GLU A 246 -8.78 -20.69 -11.47
CA GLU A 246 -9.22 -20.68 -12.87
C GLU A 246 -9.19 -22.08 -13.49
N SER A 247 -8.21 -22.91 -13.12
CA SER A 247 -8.15 -24.31 -13.57
C SER A 247 -9.27 -25.21 -13.01
N LEU A 248 -9.96 -24.77 -11.97
CA LEU A 248 -11.15 -25.39 -11.39
C LEU A 248 -12.44 -24.72 -11.87
N ASP A 249 -12.35 -23.91 -12.92
CA ASP A 249 -13.44 -23.07 -13.45
C ASP A 249 -14.01 -22.12 -12.38
N LEU A 250 -13.21 -21.74 -11.37
CA LEU A 250 -13.61 -20.85 -10.29
C LEU A 250 -13.12 -19.43 -10.58
N PRO A 251 -14.00 -18.49 -10.98
CA PRO A 251 -13.56 -17.15 -11.36
C PRO A 251 -12.98 -16.41 -10.17
N VAL A 252 -11.89 -15.68 -10.42
CA VAL A 252 -11.20 -14.87 -9.41
C VAL A 252 -11.21 -13.41 -9.82
N HIS A 253 -11.60 -12.56 -8.89
CA HIS A 253 -11.51 -11.12 -9.00
C HIS A 253 -10.30 -10.65 -8.18
N TRP A 254 -9.21 -10.34 -8.87
CA TRP A 254 -7.95 -9.89 -8.27
C TRP A 254 -7.20 -9.04 -9.28
N ASN A 255 -6.60 -7.94 -8.82
CA ASN A 255 -5.98 -6.94 -9.68
C ASN A 255 -4.46 -7.14 -9.87
N GLY A 256 -3.90 -8.19 -9.29
CA GLY A 256 -2.48 -8.54 -9.45
C GLY A 256 -1.56 -7.87 -8.45
N GLN A 257 -2.08 -7.23 -7.41
CA GLN A 257 -1.28 -6.51 -6.42
C GLN A 257 -1.47 -7.12 -5.01
N SER A 258 -0.42 -7.06 -4.17
CA SER A 258 -0.34 -7.77 -2.88
C SER A 258 -1.30 -7.26 -1.80
N GLU A 259 -1.70 -6.00 -1.90
CA GLU A 259 -2.61 -5.30 -1.00
C GLU A 259 -4.07 -5.65 -1.22
N TYR A 260 -4.41 -6.18 -2.41
CA TYR A 260 -5.73 -6.67 -2.71
C TYR A 260 -5.79 -8.18 -2.50
N ARG A 261 -6.78 -8.61 -1.73
CA ARG A 261 -7.06 -10.03 -1.49
C ARG A 261 -7.73 -10.63 -2.73
N PRO A 262 -7.23 -11.74 -3.30
CA PRO A 262 -7.94 -12.45 -4.35
C PRO A 262 -9.35 -12.84 -3.89
N MET A 263 -10.36 -12.47 -4.67
CA MET A 263 -11.77 -12.72 -4.35
C MET A 263 -12.34 -13.80 -5.28
N LEU A 264 -12.66 -14.96 -4.73
CA LEU A 264 -13.32 -16.04 -5.47
C LEU A 264 -14.81 -15.70 -5.66
N LEU A 265 -15.28 -15.76 -6.90
CA LEU A 265 -16.67 -15.48 -7.26
C LEU A 265 -17.49 -16.79 -7.23
N LEU A 266 -18.24 -16.97 -6.13
CA LEU A 266 -19.02 -18.17 -5.88
C LEU A 266 -20.42 -18.13 -6.54
N ASN A 267 -20.75 -17.06 -7.26
CA ASN A 267 -22.05 -16.90 -7.93
C ASN A 267 -22.35 -18.03 -8.93
N ARG A 268 -21.33 -18.67 -9.50
CA ARG A 268 -21.51 -19.81 -10.43
C ARG A 268 -22.23 -21.00 -9.79
N PHE A 269 -22.20 -21.13 -8.46
CA PHE A 269 -22.85 -22.23 -7.75
C PHE A 269 -24.32 -21.94 -7.42
N ARG A 270 -24.83 -20.75 -7.78
CA ARG A 270 -26.22 -20.37 -7.55
C ARG A 270 -27.11 -21.02 -8.59
N GLU A 271 -27.90 -21.99 -8.14
CA GLU A 271 -28.99 -22.62 -8.89
C GLU A 271 -30.36 -22.34 -8.23
#